data_AF-A0A0R2A923-F1
#
_entry.id   AF-A0A0R2A923-F1
#
_cell.length_a   1.000
_cell.length_b   1.000
_cell.length_c   1.000
_cell.angle_alpha   90.00
_cell.angle_beta   90.00
_cell.angle_gamma   90.00
#
_symmetry.space_group_name_H-M   'P 1'
#
loop_
_entity.id
_entity.type
_entity.pdbx_description
1 polymer ?
#
loop_
_entity_poly.entity_id
_entity_poly.type
_entity_poly.pdbx_seq_one_letter_code
_entity_poly.pdbx_strand_id
1 'polypeptide(L)'
;MQAYLNLDSDEDADVLQSLIDVAETDIQGSIDDNIELEKYREYKLFNQAVKTLVDFTYYNRGNLGEQKIAYPPSYQYMINGIRWKIRGAYSANSSSATTQSS
;
A
#
# COMPACT_ATOMS: atom_id res chain seq x y z
N MET A 1 -11.70 -2.58 -5.92
CA MET A 1 -11.31 -3.50 -4.83
C MET A 1 -12.49 -3.95 -3.95
N GLN A 2 -13.71 -3.46 -4.18
CA GLN A 2 -14.87 -3.71 -3.30
C GLN A 2 -15.52 -5.11 -3.41
N ALA A 3 -15.12 -5.97 -4.36
CA ALA A 3 -15.85 -7.20 -4.68
C ALA A 3 -15.35 -8.50 -4.00
N TYR A 4 -14.44 -8.45 -3.02
CA TYR A 4 -13.70 -9.65 -2.57
C TYR A 4 -13.77 -10.01 -1.09
N LEU A 5 -14.56 -9.29 -0.29
CA LEU A 5 -14.73 -9.61 1.12
C LEU A 5 -16.23 -9.83 1.35
N ASN A 6 -16.61 -11.04 1.75
CA ASN A 6 -17.97 -11.33 2.26
C ASN A 6 -18.14 -10.53 3.54
N LEU A 7 -18.76 -9.35 3.44
CA LEU A 7 -18.93 -8.40 4.53
C LEU A 7 -20.39 -8.37 4.91
N ASP A 8 -20.67 -8.50 6.20
CA ASP A 8 -21.99 -8.19 6.72
C ASP A 8 -22.18 -6.67 6.65
N SER A 9 -23.37 -6.27 6.20
CA SER A 9 -23.64 -5.00 5.52
C SER A 9 -23.38 -3.75 6.36
N ASP A 10 -22.73 -2.76 5.73
CA ASP A 10 -22.51 -1.36 6.09
C ASP A 10 -21.43 -1.03 7.14
N GLU A 11 -21.46 -1.55 8.38
CA GLU A 11 -20.42 -1.20 9.38
C GLU A 11 -19.02 -1.74 9.00
N ASP A 12 -18.95 -2.94 8.44
CA ASP A 12 -17.68 -3.53 8.04
C ASP A 12 -17.09 -2.86 6.79
N ALA A 13 -17.92 -2.18 5.98
CA ALA A 13 -17.45 -1.45 4.81
C ALA A 13 -16.68 -0.18 5.19
N ASP A 14 -17.17 0.58 6.18
CA ASP A 14 -16.50 1.78 6.68
C ASP A 14 -15.17 1.42 7.39
N VAL A 15 -15.18 0.35 8.20
CA VAL A 15 -13.97 -0.16 8.85
C VAL A 15 -12.93 -0.55 7.81
N LEU A 16 -13.33 -1.28 6.76
CA LEU A 16 -12.40 -1.67 5.71
C LEU A 16 -11.89 -0.50 4.89
N GLN A 17 -12.74 0.48 4.57
CA GLN A 17 -12.28 1.66 3.84
C GLN A 17 -11.26 2.43 4.67
N SER A 18 -11.50 2.59 5.98
CA SER A 18 -10.52 3.19 6.90
C SER A 18 -9.20 2.40 6.94
N LEU A 19 -9.26 1.06 6.97
CA LEU A 19 -8.06 0.23 6.94
C LEU A 19 -7.31 0.33 5.61
N ILE A 20 -8.03 0.45 4.49
CA ILE A 20 -7.44 0.65 3.17
C ILE A 20 -6.70 1.99 3.14
N ASP A 21 -7.32 3.08 3.59
CA ASP A 21 -6.73 4.42 3.58
C ASP A 21 -5.46 4.49 4.44
N VAL A 22 -5.49 3.86 5.63
CA VAL A 22 -4.33 3.73 6.51
C VAL A 22 -3.23 2.90 5.84
N ALA A 23 -3.57 1.74 5.26
CA ALA A 23 -2.60 0.87 4.61
C ALA A 23 -1.93 1.54 3.41
N GLU A 24 -2.69 2.26 2.59
CA GLU A 24 -2.18 3.02 1.45
C GLU A 24 -1.20 4.10 1.90
N THR A 25 -1.55 4.87 2.93
CA THR A 25 -0.70 5.93 3.49
C THR A 25 0.58 5.36 4.11
N ASP A 26 0.47 4.25 4.87
CA ASP A 26 1.62 3.60 5.52
C ASP A 26 2.61 3.04 4.50
N ILE A 27 2.11 2.35 3.47
CA ILE A 27 2.94 1.78 2.42
C ILE A 27 3.60 2.89 1.60
N GLN A 28 2.85 3.96 1.26
CA GLN A 28 3.40 5.12 0.55
C GLN A 28 4.55 5.76 1.35
N GLY A 29 4.32 6.07 2.63
CA GLY A 29 5.33 6.67 3.51
C GLY A 29 6.53 5.75 3.75
N SER A 30 6.32 4.44 3.75
CA SER A 30 7.39 3.44 3.82
C SER A 30 8.24 3.39 2.54
N ILE A 31 7.74 3.88 1.41
CA ILE A 31 8.45 3.84 0.11
C ILE A 31 9.03 5.21 -0.24
N ASP A 32 8.16 6.19 -0.50
CA ASP A 32 8.46 7.59 -0.83
C ASP A 32 7.15 8.40 -0.85
N ASP A 33 6.95 9.26 0.13
CA ASP A 33 5.75 10.11 0.28
C ASP A 33 5.72 11.32 -0.66
N ASN A 34 6.80 11.60 -1.38
CA ASN A 34 6.84 12.68 -2.38
C ASN A 34 6.18 12.28 -3.70
N ILE A 35 5.88 10.99 -3.89
CA ILE A 35 5.17 10.48 -5.06
C ILE A 35 3.69 10.39 -4.74
N GLU A 36 2.82 10.92 -5.61
CA GLU A 36 1.37 10.91 -5.41
C GLU A 36 0.82 9.48 -5.28
N LEU A 37 -0.11 9.28 -4.35
CA LEU A 37 -0.71 7.97 -4.05
C LEU A 37 -1.33 7.30 -5.31
N GLU A 38 -1.93 8.08 -6.20
CA GLU A 38 -2.51 7.57 -7.45
C GLU A 38 -1.47 6.82 -8.30
N LYS A 39 -0.21 7.24 -8.27
CA LYS A 39 0.87 6.59 -9.01
C LYS A 39 1.20 5.22 -8.43
N TYR A 40 1.07 5.07 -7.11
CA TYR A 40 1.22 3.77 -6.47
C TYR A 40 0.07 2.82 -6.82
N ARG A 41 -1.18 3.31 -6.87
CA ARG A 41 -2.37 2.53 -7.23
C ARG A 41 -2.32 1.92 -8.64
N GLU A 42 -1.53 2.49 -9.55
CA GLU A 42 -1.26 1.92 -10.88
C GLU A 42 -0.50 0.57 -10.81
N TYR A 43 0.25 0.31 -9.73
CA TYR A 43 1.02 -0.92 -9.56
C TYR A 43 0.18 -2.02 -8.90
N LYS A 44 -0.07 -3.12 -9.64
CA LYS A 44 -0.73 -4.32 -9.08
C LYS A 44 -0.09 -4.83 -7.79
N LEU A 45 1.23 -4.71 -7.67
CA LEU A 45 1.98 -5.15 -6.49
C LEU A 45 1.69 -4.26 -5.26
N PHE A 46 1.49 -2.96 -5.46
CA PHE A 46 1.06 -2.04 -4.40
C PHE A 46 -0.34 -2.38 -3.91
N ASN A 47 -1.30 -2.56 -4.82
CA ASN A 47 -2.66 -2.96 -4.44
C ASN A 47 -2.69 -4.31 -3.70
N GLN A 48 -1.79 -5.24 -4.05
CA GLN A 48 -1.65 -6.51 -3.35
C GLN A 48 -1.03 -6.34 -1.95
N ALA A 49 -0.06 -5.42 -1.79
CA ALA A 49 0.53 -5.10 -0.49
C ALA A 49 -0.51 -4.45 0.45
N VAL A 50 -1.31 -3.50 -0.07
CA VAL A 50 -2.42 -2.87 0.64
C VAL A 50 -3.39 -3.95 1.13
N LYS A 51 -3.84 -4.84 0.22
CA LYS A 51 -4.74 -5.94 0.59
C LYS A 51 -4.15 -6.81 1.70
N THR A 52 -2.88 -7.19 1.60
CA THR A 52 -2.22 -8.03 2.60
C THR A 52 -2.14 -7.35 3.97
N LEU A 53 -1.88 -6.04 4.02
CA LEU A 53 -1.87 -5.29 5.27
C LEU A 53 -3.28 -5.15 5.86
N VAL A 54 -4.28 -4.87 5.02
CA VAL A 54 -5.69 -4.78 5.44
C VAL A 54 -6.18 -6.11 6.00
N ASP A 55 -5.99 -7.23 5.27
CA ASP A 55 -6.38 -8.56 5.72
C ASP A 55 -5.70 -8.89 7.06
N PHE A 56 -4.39 -8.65 7.17
CA PHE A 56 -3.65 -8.87 8.41
C PHE A 56 -4.22 -8.06 9.57
N THR A 57 -4.47 -6.77 9.36
CA THR A 57 -4.94 -5.86 10.42
C THR A 57 -6.37 -6.19 10.83
N TYR A 58 -7.25 -6.48 9.87
CA TYR A 58 -8.65 -6.83 10.09
C TYR A 58 -8.78 -8.11 10.92
N TYR A 59 -8.08 -9.18 10.54
CA TYR A 59 -8.16 -10.47 11.26
C TYR A 59 -7.43 -10.46 12.60
N ASN A 60 -6.48 -9.56 12.82
CA ASN A 60 -5.74 -9.47 14.08
C ASN A 60 -6.22 -8.36 15.02
N ARG A 61 -7.23 -7.56 14.66
CA ARG A 61 -7.65 -6.33 15.38
C ARG A 61 -7.82 -6.47 16.90
N GLY A 62 -8.27 -7.63 17.39
CA GLY A 62 -8.42 -7.92 18.82
C GLY A 62 -7.14 -8.34 19.55
N ASN A 63 -6.09 -8.71 18.82
CA ASN A 63 -4.85 -9.30 19.34
C ASN A 63 -3.61 -8.41 19.11
N LEU A 64 -3.73 -7.31 18.36
CA LEU A 64 -2.62 -6.40 18.04
C LEU A 64 -1.97 -5.78 19.28
N GLY A 65 -2.71 -5.60 20.37
CA GLY A 65 -2.19 -5.07 21.64
C GLY A 65 -1.50 -6.12 22.53
N GLU A 66 -1.81 -7.40 22.36
CA GLU A 66 -1.37 -8.48 23.26
C GLU A 66 -0.23 -9.32 22.67
N GLN A 67 -0.10 -9.36 21.34
CA GLN A 67 0.93 -10.12 20.65
C GLN A 67 1.80 -9.22 19.79
N LYS A 68 3.13 -9.36 19.90
CA LYS A 68 4.10 -8.83 18.92
C LYS A 68 4.00 -9.65 17.62
N ILE A 69 2.88 -9.57 16.93
CA ILE A 69 2.70 -10.24 15.64
C ILE A 69 3.47 -9.42 14.60
N ALA A 70 4.53 -10.00 14.05
CA ALA A 70 5.25 -9.38 12.94
C ALA A 70 4.39 -9.43 11.67
N TYR A 71 4.54 -8.43 10.81
CA TYR A 71 3.93 -8.45 9.49
C TYR A 71 4.39 -9.69 8.68
N PRO A 72 3.53 -10.23 7.79
CA PRO A 72 3.90 -11.36 6.94
C PRO A 72 5.17 -11.05 6.12
N PRO A 73 6.14 -11.99 5.99
CA PRO A 73 7.34 -11.75 5.19
C PRO A 73 7.05 -11.33 3.74
N SER A 74 5.96 -11.84 3.15
CA SER A 74 5.49 -11.47 1.82
C SER A 74 5.22 -9.96 1.68
N TYR A 75 4.71 -9.31 2.74
CA TYR A 75 4.47 -7.86 2.77
C TYR A 75 5.77 -7.08 2.55
N GLN A 76 6.84 -7.46 3.27
CA GLN A 76 8.15 -6.83 3.13
C GLN A 76 8.74 -7.01 1.72
N TYR A 77 8.58 -8.19 1.11
CA TYR A 77 9.00 -8.41 -0.28
C TYR A 77 8.23 -7.52 -1.27
N MET A 78 6.92 -7.32 -1.06
CA MET A 78 6.10 -6.48 -1.91
C MET A 78 6.52 -5.00 -1.84
N ILE A 79 6.70 -4.46 -0.63
CA ILE A 79 7.16 -3.07 -0.42
C ILE A 79 8.50 -2.84 -1.12
N ASN A 80 9.47 -3.72 -0.89
CA ASN A 80 10.80 -3.60 -1.49
C ASN A 80 10.73 -3.66 -3.02
N GLY A 81 9.89 -4.55 -3.58
CA GLY A 81 9.68 -4.64 -5.02
C GLY A 81 9.09 -3.37 -5.63
N ILE A 82 8.16 -2.71 -4.94
CA ILE A 82 7.56 -1.45 -5.39
C ILE A 82 8.59 -0.32 -5.32
N ARG A 83 9.34 -0.23 -4.22
CA ARG A 83 10.37 0.81 -4.00
C ARG A 83 11.36 0.88 -5.16
N TRP A 84 11.85 -0.26 -5.65
CA TRP A 84 12.77 -0.29 -6.79
C TRP A 84 12.12 0.13 -8.11
N LYS A 85 10.88 -0.30 -8.36
CA LYS A 85 10.16 0.03 -9.61
C LYS A 85 9.80 1.50 -9.70
N ILE A 86 9.22 2.05 -8.63
CA ILE A 86 8.68 3.41 -8.67
C ILE A 86 9.79 4.45 -8.67
N ARG A 87 10.87 4.26 -7.89
CA ARG A 87 12.03 5.16 -7.90
C ARG A 87 12.77 5.11 -9.23
N GLY A 88 12.84 3.94 -9.87
CA GLY A 88 13.42 3.81 -11.21
C GLY A 88 12.62 4.60 -12.24
N ALA A 89 11.29 4.45 -12.25
CA ALA A 89 10.41 5.17 -13.15
C ALA A 89 10.41 6.70 -12.93
N TYR A 90 10.38 7.14 -11.66
CA TYR A 90 10.40 8.56 -11.31
C TYR A 90 11.75 9.22 -11.59
N SER A 91 12.88 8.58 -11.22
CA SER A 91 14.22 9.12 -11.53
C SER A 91 14.45 9.25 -13.04
N ALA A 92 13.94 8.31 -13.83
CA ALA A 92 14.02 8.37 -15.30
C ALA A 92 13.18 9.53 -15.88
N ASN A 93 11.98 9.75 -15.35
CA ASN A 93 11.11 10.86 -15.77
C ASN A 93 11.60 12.25 -15.31
N SER A 94 12.21 12.35 -14.12
CA SER A 94 12.84 13.59 -13.66
C SER A 94 14.07 13.95 -14.51
N SER A 95 14.77 12.95 -15.04
CA SER A 95 15.94 13.15 -15.89
C SER A 95 15.59 13.60 -17.31
N SER A 96 14.44 13.17 -17.85
CA SER A 96 13.97 13.59 -19.19
C SER A 96 13.32 14.97 -19.21
N ALA A 97 12.78 15.44 -18.08
CA ALA A 97 12.22 16.79 -17.95
C ALA A 97 13.30 17.91 -18.03
N THR A 98 14.52 17.63 -17.57
CA THR A 98 15.61 18.62 -17.54
C THR A 98 16.28 18.83 -18.90
N THR A 99 16.22 17.84 -19.80
CA THR A 99 16.95 17.87 -21.09
C THR A 99 16.17 18.53 -22.24
N GLN A 100 14.89 18.86 -22.04
CA GLN A 100 14.09 19.58 -23.05
C GLN A 100 14.04 21.10 -22.85
N SER A 101 14.74 21.63 -21.84
CA SER A 101 14.85 23.07 -21.56
C SER A 101 16.30 23.53 -21.71
N SER A 102 16.88 23.45 -22.90
CA SER A 102 18.15 24.09 -23.27
C SER A 102 18.24 24.29 -24.78
#